data_AF-X8CLP6-F1
#
_entry.id   AF-X8CLP6-F1
#
_cell.length_a   1.000
_cell.length_b   1.000
_cell.length_c   1.000
_cell.angle_alpha   90.00
_cell.angle_beta   90.00
_cell.angle_gamma   90.00
#
_symmetry.space_group_name_H-M   'P 1'
#
loop_
_entity.id
_entity.type
_entity.pdbx_description
1 polymer ?
#
loop_
_entity_poly.entity_id
_entity_poly.type
_entity_poly.pdbx_seq_one_letter_code
_entity_poly.pdbx_strand_id
1 'polypeptide(L)'
;MKKLAALASLSTRQLTRLFQSELGMTPARYVELVRVDFARNALEAGRSVTETAGMAGFGSIETLRRAFVNHLGISPKAYRDRFRTAYA
;
A
#
# COMPACT_ATOMS: atom_id res chain seq x y z
N MET A 1 7.96 -5.28 11.12
CA MET A 1 7.59 -6.54 11.79
C MET A 1 7.75 -6.50 13.30
N LYS A 2 8.95 -6.30 13.88
CA LYS A 2 9.11 -6.22 15.35
C LYS A 2 8.18 -5.22 16.03
N LYS A 3 8.00 -4.01 15.47
CA LYS A 3 7.05 -3.00 15.97
C LYS A 3 5.58 -3.46 15.91
N LEU A 4 5.17 -4.11 14.82
CA LEU A 4 3.80 -4.60 14.65
C LEU A 4 3.52 -5.80 15.55
N ALA A 5 4.52 -6.66 15.74
CA ALA A 5 4.47 -7.80 16.65
C ALA A 5 4.36 -7.34 18.12
N ALA A 6 5.13 -6.32 18.51
CA ALA A 6 5.01 -5.71 19.83
C ALA A 6 3.65 -5.05 20.08
N LEU A 7 3.06 -4.37 19.08
CA LEU A 7 1.72 -3.78 19.19
C LEU A 7 0.59 -4.83 19.29
N ALA A 8 0.79 -6.00 18.72
CA ALA A 8 -0.16 -7.12 18.78
C ALA A 8 0.14 -8.11 19.93
N SER A 9 1.12 -7.83 20.80
CA SER A 9 1.64 -8.76 21.82
C SER A 9 2.02 -10.15 21.29
N LEU A 10 2.50 -10.23 20.05
CA LEU A 10 2.93 -11.46 19.38
C LEU A 10 4.44 -11.45 19.16
N SER A 11 5.08 -12.62 19.19
CA SER A 11 6.44 -12.73 18.67
C SER A 11 6.46 -12.54 17.15
N THR A 12 7.57 -12.02 16.60
CA THR A 12 7.74 -11.85 15.14
C THR A 12 7.48 -13.15 14.36
N ARG A 13 7.82 -14.30 14.95
CA ARG A 13 7.64 -15.63 14.36
C ARG A 13 6.18 -16.07 14.35
N GLN A 14 5.44 -15.82 15.44
CA GLN A 14 4.00 -16.08 15.51
C GLN A 14 3.23 -15.18 14.53
N LEU A 15 3.58 -13.89 14.46
CA LEU A 15 2.95 -12.97 13.54
C LEU A 15 3.16 -13.41 12.08
N THR A 16 4.39 -13.78 11.68
CA THR A 16 4.66 -14.32 10.34
C THR A 16 3.87 -15.60 10.05
N ARG A 17 3.78 -16.52 11.02
CA ARG A 17 3.01 -17.76 10.85
C ARG A 17 1.51 -17.49 10.69
N LEU A 18 0.96 -16.56 11.47
CA LEU A 18 -0.44 -16.15 11.39
C LEU A 18 -0.76 -15.53 10.03
N PHE A 19 0.13 -14.67 9.52
CA PHE A 19 0.00 -14.12 8.18
C PHE A 19 -0.01 -15.21 7.09
N GLN A 20 0.85 -16.20 7.23
CA GLN A 20 0.90 -17.31 6.29
C GLN A 20 -0.31 -18.25 6.42
N SER A 21 -0.81 -18.52 7.63
CA SER A 21 -1.92 -19.45 7.88
C SER A 21 -3.28 -18.83 7.60
N GLU A 22 -3.50 -17.57 7.98
CA GLU A 22 -4.80 -16.90 7.89
C GLU A 22 -4.97 -16.14 6.56
N LEU A 23 -3.90 -15.51 6.07
CA LEU A 23 -3.95 -14.62 4.91
C LEU A 23 -3.24 -15.20 3.67
N GLY A 24 -2.57 -16.36 3.81
CA GLY A 24 -1.84 -17.01 2.72
C GLY A 24 -0.69 -16.18 2.16
N MET A 25 -0.27 -15.11 2.84
CA MET A 25 0.70 -14.15 2.32
C MET A 25 1.69 -13.71 3.39
N THR A 26 2.87 -13.26 2.95
CA THR A 26 3.86 -12.74 3.88
C THR A 26 3.43 -11.39 4.44
N PRO A 27 3.84 -11.04 5.67
CA PRO A 27 3.53 -9.74 6.25
C PRO A 27 4.04 -8.55 5.42
N ALA A 28 5.16 -8.71 4.71
CA ALA A 28 5.69 -7.67 3.83
C ALA A 28 4.73 -7.39 2.66
N ARG A 29 4.16 -8.44 2.07
CA ARG A 29 3.16 -8.34 0.99
C ARG A 29 1.87 -7.70 1.50
N TYR A 30 1.46 -8.01 2.72
CA TYR A 30 0.30 -7.35 3.34
C TYR A 30 0.54 -5.86 3.57
N VAL A 31 1.71 -5.47 4.10
CA VAL A 31 2.06 -4.06 4.27
C VAL A 31 2.06 -3.34 2.92
N GLU A 32 2.58 -3.98 1.86
CA GLU A 32 2.52 -3.41 0.52
C GLU A 32 1.07 -3.21 0.04
N LEU A 33 0.18 -4.18 0.23
CA LEU A 33 -1.25 -4.06 -0.07
C LEU A 33 -1.89 -2.88 0.67
N VAL A 34 -1.68 -2.78 1.98
CA VAL A 34 -2.22 -1.68 2.81
C VAL A 34 -1.70 -0.32 2.33
N ARG A 35 -0.42 -0.23 1.96
CA ARG A 35 0.15 1.02 1.43
C ARG A 35 -0.43 1.39 0.08
N VAL A 36 -0.67 0.42 -0.80
CA VAL A 36 -1.32 0.65 -2.09
C VAL A 36 -2.77 1.09 -1.91
N ASP A 37 -3.49 0.50 -0.96
CA ASP A 37 -4.86 0.91 -0.61
C ASP A 37 -4.90 2.35 -0.08
N PHE A 38 -4.01 2.69 0.86
CA PHE A 38 -3.86 4.06 1.32
C PHE A 38 -3.53 5.03 0.17
N ALA A 39 -2.62 4.64 -0.72
CA ALA A 39 -2.25 5.45 -1.87
C ALA A 39 -3.44 5.69 -2.82
N ARG A 40 -4.31 4.68 -2.98
CA ARG A 40 -5.55 4.80 -3.75
C ARG A 40 -6.45 5.88 -3.17
N ASN A 41 -6.77 5.79 -1.88
CA ASN A 41 -7.64 6.75 -1.19
C ASN A 41 -7.08 8.18 -1.26
N ALA A 42 -5.76 8.35 -1.14
CA ALA A 42 -5.11 9.65 -1.29
C ALA A 42 -5.25 10.24 -2.71
N LEU A 43 -5.09 9.41 -3.75
CA LEU A 43 -5.25 9.84 -5.14
C LEU A 43 -6.71 10.18 -5.47
N GLU A 44 -7.66 9.41 -4.94
CA GLU A 44 -9.10 9.70 -5.06
C GLU A 44 -9.48 11.01 -4.37
N ALA A 45 -8.85 11.31 -3.23
CA ALA A 45 -8.96 12.60 -2.56
C ALA A 45 -8.26 13.76 -3.30
N GLY A 46 -7.74 13.53 -4.50
CA GLY A 46 -7.14 14.56 -5.36
C GLY A 46 -5.68 14.89 -5.07
N ARG A 47 -4.99 14.11 -4.23
CA ARG A 47 -3.57 14.37 -3.91
C ARG A 47 -2.66 14.11 -5.12
N SER A 48 -1.50 14.77 -5.11
CA SER A 48 -0.46 14.49 -6.10
C SER A 48 0.17 13.10 -5.86
N VAL A 49 0.76 12.52 -6.90
CA VAL A 49 1.47 11.23 -6.79
C VAL A 49 2.67 11.37 -5.84
N THR A 50 3.32 12.53 -5.82
CA THR A 50 4.46 12.83 -4.95
C THR A 50 4.06 12.84 -3.48
N GLU A 51 3.01 13.58 -3.12
CA GLU A 51 2.48 13.59 -1.74
C GLU A 51 2.05 12.18 -1.32
N THR A 52 1.34 11.49 -2.21
CA THR A 52 0.85 10.14 -1.97
C THR A 52 1.99 9.16 -1.66
N ALA A 53 3.11 9.23 -2.39
CA ALA A 53 4.26 8.36 -2.14
C ALA A 53 4.83 8.54 -0.73
N GLY A 54 4.96 9.79 -0.28
CA GLY A 54 5.43 10.11 1.07
C GLY A 54 4.45 9.64 2.16
N MET A 55 3.16 9.94 1.98
CA MET A 55 2.12 9.59 2.96
C MET A 55 1.92 8.08 3.09
N ALA A 56 1.96 7.34 1.97
CA ALA A 56 1.84 5.89 1.97
C ALA A 56 3.13 5.18 2.44
N GLY A 57 4.19 5.92 2.77
CA GLY A 57 5.44 5.36 3.28
C GLY A 57 6.27 4.62 2.22
N PHE A 58 6.15 5.01 0.94
CA PHE A 58 7.06 4.58 -0.11
C PHE A 58 8.31 5.46 -0.10
N GLY A 59 9.49 4.85 -0.18
CA GLY A 59 10.76 5.59 -0.19
C GLY A 59 10.99 6.41 -1.46
N SER A 60 10.21 6.17 -2.52
CA SER A 60 10.26 6.95 -3.76
C SER A 60 8.96 6.79 -4.55
N ILE A 61 8.71 7.75 -5.46
CA ILE A 61 7.59 7.70 -6.42
C ILE A 61 7.69 6.45 -7.31
N GLU A 62 8.90 6.04 -7.69
CA GLU A 62 9.14 4.82 -8.48
C GLU A 62 8.70 3.56 -7.73
N THR A 63 8.96 3.49 -6.43
CA THR A 63 8.55 2.35 -5.60
C THR A 63 7.03 2.29 -5.47
N LEU A 64 6.38 3.44 -5.25
CA LEU A 64 4.91 3.55 -5.29
C LEU A 64 4.40 3.08 -6.66
N ARG A 65 4.95 3.58 -7.76
CA ARG A 65 4.52 3.25 -9.12
C ARG A 65 4.60 1.74 -9.37
N ARG A 66 5.73 1.10 -9.06
CA ARG A 66 5.87 -0.36 -9.23
C ARG A 66 4.84 -1.13 -8.42
N ALA A 67 4.69 -0.81 -7.14
CA ALA A 67 3.71 -1.49 -6.28
C ALA A 67 2.29 -1.28 -6.83
N PHE A 68 1.91 -0.05 -7.17
CA PHE A 68 0.59 0.27 -7.68
C PHE A 68 0.29 -0.45 -9.00
N VAL A 69 1.24 -0.50 -9.94
CA VAL A 69 1.09 -1.26 -11.20
C VAL A 69 1.00 -2.76 -10.95
N ASN A 70 1.81 -3.31 -10.03
CA ASN A 70 1.76 -4.73 -9.69
C ASN A 70 0.40 -5.15 -9.09
N HIS A 71 -0.26 -4.27 -8.35
CA HIS A 71 -1.54 -4.56 -7.68
C HIS A 71 -2.78 -4.14 -8.48
N LEU A 72 -2.72 -3.05 -9.25
CA LEU A 72 -3.88 -2.48 -9.98
C LEU A 72 -3.74 -2.50 -11.51
N GLY A 73 -2.57 -2.85 -12.04
CA GLY A 73 -2.30 -2.89 -13.48
C GLY A 73 -2.19 -1.52 -14.17
N ILE A 74 -2.39 -0.41 -13.46
CA ILE A 74 -2.32 0.95 -14.01
C ILE A 74 -1.43 1.86 -13.18
N SER A 75 -0.91 2.94 -13.78
CA SER A 75 -0.05 3.87 -13.05
C SER A 75 -0.86 4.76 -12.08
N PRO A 76 -0.27 5.21 -10.96
CA PRO A 76 -0.93 6.13 -10.02
C PRO A 76 -1.47 7.41 -10.68
N LYS A 77 -0.73 7.93 -11.67
CA LYS A 77 -1.13 9.12 -12.44
C LYS A 77 -2.39 8.84 -13.26
N ALA A 78 -2.39 7.74 -14.01
CA ALA A 78 -3.56 7.34 -14.82
C ALA A 78 -4.78 7.03 -13.94
N TYR A 79 -4.57 6.43 -12.78
CA TYR A 79 -5.62 6.18 -11.79
C TYR A 79 -6.28 7.49 -11.33
N ARG A 80 -5.47 8.45 -10.89
CA ARG A 80 -5.95 9.77 -10.46
C ARG A 80 -6.64 10.53 -11.58
N ASP A 81 -6.05 10.54 -12.78
CA ASP A 81 -6.62 11.28 -13.92
C ASP A 81 -7.99 10.69 -14.32
N ARG A 82 -8.14 9.35 -14.32
CA ARG A 82 -9.42 8.67 -14.56
C ARG A 82 -10.47 9.00 -13.50
N PHE A 83 -10.10 9.00 -12.22
CA PHE A 83 -11.01 9.36 -11.14
C PHE A 83 -11.43 10.83 -11.21
N ARG A 84 -10.50 11.72 -11.57
CA ARG A 84 -10.80 13.14 -11.76
C ARG A 84 -11.77 13.36 -12.92
N THR A 85 -11.65 12.63 -14.02
CA THR A 85 -12.57 12.76 -15.16
C THR A 85 -13.93 12.11 -14.90
N ALA A 86 -14.01 11.05 -14.10
CA ALA A 86 -15.27 10.36 -13.81
C ALA A 86 -16.17 11.08 -12.79
N TYR A 87 -15.62 12.01 -12.00
CA TYR A 87 -16.31 12.76 -10.95
C TYR A 87 -16.22 14.29 -11.12
N ALA A 88 -15.76 14.78 -12.29
CA ALA A 88 -15.83 16.19 -12.67
C ALA A 88 -17.12 16.47 -13.45
#